data_AF-A0A9W9KH22-F1
#
_entry.id   AF-A0A9W9KH22-F1
#
_cell.length_a   1.000
_cell.length_b   1.000
_cell.length_c   1.000
_cell.angle_alpha   90.00
_cell.angle_beta   90.00
_cell.angle_gamma   90.00
#
_symmetry.space_group_name_H-M   'P 1'
#
loop_
_entity.id
_entity.type
_entity.pdbx_description
1 polymer ?
#
loop_
_entity_poly.entity_id
_entity_poly.type
_entity_poly.pdbx_seq_one_letter_code
_entity_poly.pdbx_strand_id
1 'polypeptide(L)'
;MTPPLSMTAQDAMPGGAISTTPPGLASGHNLGRPGQMAEGDIDVSINDYLIDEASCLPPFPDYNLDWADIMRDIDVFRVPDRIDLGNSPDNTVLAGEIFQERIVNAVKRLKAYPDLFVREGKTPFIHPDLYHDSLPESIQDAMMLCALYKEKNEANEAWVFRCINSKTASLLDRLAQSPQLVLEQLAAVQALILYQIIRLFDGDIRQRAEAERADRTMSSWIKQLQLYMNPADSDLQAEDCPAVEKNNDRWQNWLLDESVRRTVITCYTLQGMYSYLKNGWDNSHNEFKCLSFYTQKALWDASSDYQ
;
A
#
# COMPACT_ATOMS: atom_id res chain seq x y z
N MET A 1 -32.07 -51.70 -45.00
CA MET A 1 -30.68 -51.50 -45.46
C MET A 1 -29.79 -51.53 -44.24
N THR A 2 -28.95 -52.56 -44.18
CA THR A 2 -27.94 -52.90 -43.17
C THR A 2 -26.64 -52.07 -43.36
N PRO A 3 -25.71 -52.07 -42.36
CA PRO A 3 -24.51 -51.20 -42.22
C PRO A 3 -23.22 -51.83 -42.80
N PRO A 4 -22.00 -51.26 -42.57
CA PRO A 4 -21.14 -51.66 -41.41
C PRO A 4 -20.39 -50.45 -40.76
N LEU A 5 -19.87 -50.40 -39.52
CA LEU A 5 -19.15 -51.29 -38.57
C LEU A 5 -17.67 -51.62 -38.91
N SER A 6 -16.74 -51.16 -38.05
CA SER A 6 -15.62 -51.90 -37.40
C SER A 6 -14.59 -50.88 -36.83
N MET A 7 -14.46 -50.70 -35.49
CA MET A 7 -13.58 -51.41 -34.54
C MET A 7 -12.09 -51.38 -34.93
N THR A 8 -11.17 -50.95 -34.06
CA THR A 8 -10.79 -51.68 -32.83
C THR A 8 -10.28 -50.81 -31.66
N ALA A 9 -10.62 -51.26 -30.45
CA ALA A 9 -9.97 -50.97 -29.18
C ALA A 9 -9.01 -52.12 -28.78
N GLN A 10 -8.03 -51.83 -27.92
CA GLN A 10 -7.38 -52.76 -26.95
C GLN A 10 -6.53 -51.88 -26.00
N ASP A 11 -6.86 -51.75 -24.70
CA ASP A 11 -6.58 -52.68 -23.56
C ASP A 11 -5.09 -52.99 -23.40
N ALA A 12 -4.46 -53.11 -22.23
CA ALA A 12 -4.75 -52.83 -20.82
C ALA A 12 -3.42 -53.10 -20.05
N MET A 13 -3.32 -52.63 -18.80
CA MET A 13 -2.22 -52.75 -17.82
C MET A 13 -1.77 -54.20 -17.54
N PRO A 14 -0.63 -54.46 -16.85
CA PRO A 14 -0.58 -54.49 -15.36
C PRO A 14 0.78 -53.96 -14.81
N GLY A 15 0.97 -53.47 -13.58
CA GLY A 15 0.64 -54.03 -12.26
C GLY A 15 1.95 -54.32 -11.50
N GLY A 16 2.00 -54.07 -10.18
CA GLY A 16 3.00 -54.70 -9.30
C GLY A 16 3.74 -53.78 -8.33
N ALA A 17 3.23 -53.68 -7.09
CA ALA A 17 3.98 -53.30 -5.91
C ALA A 17 4.82 -54.48 -5.42
N ILE A 18 6.10 -54.28 -5.05
CA ILE A 18 6.85 -55.20 -4.17
C ILE A 18 7.83 -54.40 -3.29
N SER A 19 7.63 -54.53 -1.98
CA SER A 19 8.60 -54.32 -0.91
C SER A 19 9.51 -55.55 -0.81
N THR A 20 10.83 -55.36 -0.72
CA THR A 20 11.77 -56.36 -0.17
C THR A 20 13.08 -55.71 0.29
N THR A 21 13.28 -55.63 1.62
CA THR A 21 14.57 -55.87 2.33
C THR A 21 15.12 -57.26 1.97
N PRO A 22 16.41 -57.66 2.19
CA PRO A 22 17.15 -57.66 3.49
C PRO A 22 18.72 -57.70 3.31
N PRO A 23 19.58 -58.35 4.16
CA PRO A 23 19.75 -58.40 5.64
C PRO A 23 21.22 -58.13 6.12
N GLY A 24 21.43 -58.11 7.45
CA GLY A 24 22.66 -58.58 8.13
C GLY A 24 23.28 -57.61 9.15
N LEU A 25 22.82 -57.53 10.40
CA LEU A 25 23.28 -58.29 11.59
C LEU A 25 24.80 -58.40 11.78
N ALA A 26 25.36 -57.55 12.67
CA ALA A 26 26.43 -57.96 13.60
C ALA A 26 26.45 -57.03 14.83
N SER A 27 26.41 -57.66 16.00
CA SER A 27 26.51 -57.11 17.35
C SER A 27 27.99 -57.00 17.77
N GLY A 28 28.35 -56.06 18.65
CA GLY A 28 29.70 -56.01 19.24
C GLY A 28 29.95 -54.83 20.19
N HIS A 29 29.91 -55.13 21.49
CA HIS A 29 30.31 -54.28 22.62
C HIS A 29 31.84 -53.99 22.67
N ASN A 30 32.19 -52.83 23.27
CA ASN A 30 33.31 -52.51 24.20
C ASN A 30 34.06 -51.21 23.83
N LEU A 31 33.96 -50.14 24.63
CA LEU A 31 34.78 -49.80 25.82
C LEU A 31 36.23 -49.41 25.48
N GLY A 32 36.57 -48.12 25.69
CA GLY A 32 37.96 -47.66 25.75
C GLY A 32 38.19 -46.15 25.52
N ARG A 33 38.12 -45.35 26.60
CA ARG A 33 38.99 -44.16 26.83
C ARG A 33 40.21 -44.67 27.66
N PRO A 34 41.35 -43.96 27.90
CA PRO A 34 41.71 -42.57 27.58
C PRO A 34 43.20 -42.28 27.23
N GLY A 35 43.51 -40.99 26.96
CA GLY A 35 44.85 -40.38 27.00
C GLY A 35 45.46 -40.11 25.60
N GLN A 36 46.09 -38.99 25.27
CA GLN A 36 46.60 -37.85 26.06
C GLN A 36 46.97 -36.70 25.09
N MET A 37 46.76 -35.47 25.56
CA MET A 37 47.57 -34.25 25.36
C MET A 37 47.62 -33.50 24.02
N ALA A 38 47.77 -32.17 24.19
CA ALA A 38 47.99 -31.07 23.24
C ALA A 38 46.70 -30.55 22.59
N GLU A 39 46.33 -29.27 22.61
CA GLU A 39 47.05 -28.02 22.85
C GLU A 39 46.02 -26.88 23.06
N GLY A 40 46.38 -25.90 23.88
CA GLY A 40 46.07 -24.48 23.64
C GLY A 40 44.71 -23.94 24.11
N ASP A 41 44.74 -23.24 25.25
CA ASP A 41 43.85 -22.10 25.50
C ASP A 41 44.06 -21.06 24.39
N ILE A 42 43.08 -20.93 23.50
CA ILE A 42 42.81 -19.69 22.78
C ILE A 42 41.33 -19.39 22.98
N ASP A 43 41.12 -18.34 23.76
CA ASP A 43 39.88 -17.61 23.98
C ASP A 43 39.18 -17.31 22.64
N VAL A 44 38.05 -17.97 22.39
CA VAL A 44 37.10 -17.60 21.33
C VAL A 44 35.80 -17.22 22.01
N SER A 45 35.81 -16.04 22.61
CA SER A 45 34.68 -15.14 22.53
C SER A 45 34.29 -15.01 21.06
N ILE A 46 33.11 -15.52 20.69
CA ILE A 46 32.23 -15.20 19.55
C ILE A 46 31.33 -16.42 19.37
N ASN A 47 30.15 -16.38 20.00
CA ASN A 47 28.87 -16.88 19.49
C ASN A 47 27.83 -16.97 20.62
N ASP A 48 27.46 -15.79 21.15
CA ASP A 48 26.21 -15.65 21.91
C ASP A 48 25.39 -14.44 21.45
N TYR A 49 25.65 -13.98 20.22
CA TYR A 49 24.82 -13.01 19.52
C TYR A 49 24.45 -13.61 18.18
N LEU A 50 23.19 -13.44 17.78
CA LEU A 50 22.53 -13.94 16.56
C LEU A 50 21.68 -15.20 16.76
N ILE A 51 20.66 -15.08 17.61
CA ILE A 51 19.37 -15.73 17.35
C ILE A 51 18.26 -14.67 17.48
N ASP A 52 17.85 -14.19 16.30
CA ASP A 52 16.46 -13.88 15.92
C ASP A 52 15.73 -12.73 16.66
N GLU A 53 16.18 -11.49 16.44
CA GLU A 53 15.29 -10.32 16.49
C GLU A 53 14.40 -10.31 15.23
N ALA A 54 13.44 -11.23 15.21
CA ALA A 54 12.25 -11.12 14.37
C ALA A 54 11.41 -9.93 14.88
N SER A 55 11.83 -8.72 14.50
CA SER A 55 11.05 -7.47 14.42
C SER A 55 9.80 -7.42 15.31
N CYS A 56 10.00 -7.42 16.63
CA CYS A 56 8.99 -6.96 17.57
C CYS A 56 8.82 -5.46 17.32
N LEU A 57 7.72 -5.08 16.66
CA LEU A 57 7.26 -3.70 16.69
C LEU A 57 7.19 -3.27 18.17
N PRO A 58 7.68 -2.06 18.53
CA PRO A 58 7.54 -1.60 19.89
C PRO A 58 6.05 -1.61 20.26
N PRO A 59 5.70 -2.02 21.50
CA PRO A 59 4.32 -1.97 21.96
C PRO A 59 3.83 -0.53 21.85
N PHE A 60 2.56 -0.38 21.46
CA PHE A 60 1.84 0.88 21.45
C PHE A 60 2.22 1.71 22.68
N PRO A 61 2.58 3.00 22.56
CA PRO A 61 2.45 3.88 23.70
C PRO A 61 0.98 3.79 24.15
N ASP A 62 0.73 3.48 25.43
CA ASP A 62 -0.59 3.29 26.07
C ASP A 62 -1.41 4.60 26.07
N TYR A 63 -1.70 5.08 24.88
CA TYR A 63 -2.85 5.88 24.61
C TYR A 63 -4.04 4.93 24.71
N ASN A 64 -4.74 4.93 25.84
CA ASN A 64 -6.18 4.60 25.90
C ASN A 64 -6.96 5.68 25.13
N LEU A 65 -6.54 5.97 23.91
CA LEU A 65 -7.23 6.83 22.97
C LEU A 65 -8.20 5.93 22.24
N ASP A 66 -9.47 6.07 22.61
CA ASP A 66 -10.54 5.48 21.83
C ASP A 66 -10.52 6.13 20.43
N TRP A 67 -10.00 5.40 19.45
CA TRP A 67 -9.86 5.89 18.08
C TRP A 67 -11.21 6.21 17.46
N ALA A 68 -12.27 5.50 17.88
CA ALA A 68 -13.62 5.79 17.45
C ALA A 68 -14.08 7.16 17.99
N ASP A 69 -13.80 7.46 19.26
CA ASP A 69 -14.07 8.77 19.84
C ASP A 69 -13.25 9.88 19.17
N ILE A 70 -11.96 9.65 18.87
CA ILE A 70 -11.14 10.61 18.13
C ILE A 70 -11.74 10.91 16.75
N MET A 71 -12.11 9.87 16.00
CA MET A 71 -12.61 10.06 14.64
C MET A 71 -14.01 10.67 14.61
N ARG A 72 -14.80 10.48 15.67
CA ARG A 72 -16.10 11.13 15.89
C ARG A 72 -15.92 12.61 16.28
N ASP A 73 -15.00 12.90 17.18
CA ASP A 73 -14.82 14.20 17.84
C ASP A 73 -13.49 14.89 17.46
N ILE A 74 -13.05 14.72 16.20
CA ILE A 74 -11.73 15.16 15.71
C ILE A 74 -11.47 16.67 15.86
N ASP A 75 -12.53 17.48 15.93
CA ASP A 75 -12.43 18.93 16.17
C ASP A 75 -11.93 19.30 17.56
N VAL A 76 -12.28 18.46 18.53
CA VAL A 76 -11.94 18.67 19.96
C VAL A 76 -10.66 17.91 20.31
N PHE A 77 -10.26 16.95 19.47
CA PHE A 77 -9.03 16.20 19.66
C PHE A 77 -7.79 17.12 19.65
N ARG A 78 -6.97 16.95 20.68
CA ARG A 78 -5.64 17.56 20.81
C ARG A 78 -4.66 16.43 20.94
N VAL A 79 -3.71 16.35 20.01
CA VAL A 79 -2.63 15.38 20.14
C VAL A 79 -1.80 15.81 21.35
N PRO A 80 -1.60 14.94 22.37
CA PRO A 80 -0.87 15.34 23.56
C PRO A 80 0.58 15.74 23.22
N ASP A 81 1.06 16.85 23.78
CA ASP A 81 2.41 17.41 23.56
C ASP A 81 3.55 16.56 24.15
N ARG A 82 3.33 15.27 24.42
CA ARG A 82 4.32 14.42 25.09
C ARG A 82 5.28 13.82 24.07
N ILE A 83 6.30 14.63 23.78
CA ILE A 83 7.54 14.20 23.18
C ILE A 83 8.19 13.19 24.13
N ASP A 84 8.20 11.90 23.79
CA ASP A 84 9.34 11.08 24.15
C ASP A 84 10.51 11.59 23.30
N LEU A 85 11.20 12.62 23.80
CA LEU A 85 12.33 13.31 23.16
C LEU A 85 13.44 12.36 22.67
N GLY A 86 13.42 11.09 23.10
CA GLY A 86 14.37 10.06 22.67
C GLY A 86 13.98 9.25 21.44
N ASN A 87 12.72 9.28 20.98
CA ASN A 87 12.23 8.38 19.92
C ASN A 87 11.77 9.08 18.62
N SER A 88 11.74 10.41 18.59
CA SER A 88 11.39 11.16 17.36
C SER A 88 12.63 11.26 16.45
N PRO A 89 12.50 10.98 15.14
CA PRO A 89 13.57 11.27 14.17
C PRO A 89 13.96 12.75 14.14
N ASP A 90 15.18 13.05 13.70
CA ASP A 90 15.65 14.43 13.49
C ASP A 90 14.77 15.15 12.44
N ASN A 91 14.44 16.43 12.68
CA ASN A 91 13.59 17.31 11.86
C ASN A 91 12.08 17.00 11.80
N THR A 92 11.54 16.21 12.72
CA THR A 92 10.12 15.84 12.72
C THR A 92 9.19 17.01 13.12
N VAL A 93 8.00 17.10 12.49
CA VAL A 93 6.93 18.04 12.90
C VAL A 93 6.22 17.48 14.13
N LEU A 94 6.10 18.24 15.22
CA LEU A 94 5.62 17.76 16.53
C LEU A 94 4.20 18.25 16.89
N ALA A 95 3.54 17.51 17.79
CA ALA A 95 2.32 17.92 18.47
C ALA A 95 2.55 19.20 19.31
N GLY A 96 1.57 20.11 19.29
CA GLY A 96 1.64 21.39 20.03
C GLY A 96 2.17 22.58 19.23
N GLU A 97 2.74 22.34 18.05
CA GLU A 97 3.02 23.41 17.08
C GLU A 97 1.71 23.96 16.47
N ILE A 98 1.77 25.11 15.80
CA ILE A 98 0.65 25.85 15.17
C ILE A 98 -0.14 25.06 14.10
N PHE A 99 0.14 23.77 13.94
CA PHE A 99 -0.32 22.91 12.86
C PHE A 99 -1.56 22.07 13.20
N GLN A 100 -1.94 21.90 14.48
CA GLN A 100 -3.08 21.04 14.87
C GLN A 100 -4.36 21.30 14.06
N GLU A 101 -4.79 22.56 13.95
CA GLU A 101 -6.00 22.93 13.18
C GLU A 101 -5.86 22.62 11.69
N ARG A 102 -4.64 22.76 11.14
CA ARG A 102 -4.35 22.45 9.73
C ARG A 102 -4.41 20.94 9.48
N ILE A 103 -3.88 20.14 10.41
CA ILE A 103 -3.94 18.67 10.35
C ILE A 103 -5.40 18.20 10.43
N VAL A 104 -6.18 18.70 11.39
CA VAL A 104 -7.61 18.36 11.51
C VAL A 104 -8.38 18.71 10.24
N ASN A 105 -8.16 19.92 9.69
CA ASN A 105 -8.78 20.33 8.43
C ASN A 105 -8.33 19.44 7.24
N ALA A 106 -7.05 19.07 7.17
CA ALA A 106 -6.54 18.18 6.14
C ALA A 106 -7.18 16.78 6.24
N VAL A 107 -7.29 16.21 7.43
CA VAL A 107 -7.94 14.91 7.67
C VAL A 107 -9.41 14.96 7.27
N LYS A 108 -10.13 16.04 7.63
CA LYS A 108 -11.52 16.25 7.18
C LYS A 108 -11.64 16.27 5.65
N ARG A 109 -10.71 16.91 4.96
CA ARG A 109 -10.67 16.92 3.49
C ARG A 109 -10.40 15.53 2.93
N LEU A 110 -9.44 14.78 3.48
CA LEU A 110 -9.15 13.40 3.09
C LEU A 110 -10.41 12.52 3.25
N LYS A 111 -11.09 12.61 4.39
CA LYS A 111 -12.34 11.86 4.67
C LYS A 111 -13.45 12.14 3.66
N ALA A 112 -13.44 13.30 3.00
CA ALA A 112 -14.44 13.64 1.97
C ALA A 112 -14.14 13.02 0.60
N TYR A 113 -12.91 12.53 0.34
CA TYR A 113 -12.51 12.05 -0.98
C TYR A 113 -13.29 10.83 -1.49
N PRO A 114 -13.64 9.82 -0.66
CA PRO A 114 -14.50 8.73 -1.11
C PRO A 114 -15.87 9.21 -1.63
N ASP A 115 -16.56 10.11 -0.91
CA ASP A 115 -17.84 10.67 -1.37
C ASP A 115 -17.67 11.55 -2.60
N LEU A 116 -16.63 12.40 -2.62
CA LEU A 116 -16.30 13.24 -3.77
C LEU A 116 -16.09 12.40 -5.03
N PHE A 117 -15.36 11.29 -4.90
CA PHE A 117 -15.10 10.38 -6.02
C PHE A 117 -16.39 9.79 -6.58
N VAL A 118 -17.30 9.35 -5.71
CA VAL A 118 -18.61 8.82 -6.12
C VAL A 118 -19.48 9.87 -6.80
N ARG A 119 -19.45 11.10 -6.31
CA ARG A 119 -20.30 12.19 -6.80
C ARG A 119 -19.82 12.80 -8.10
N GLU A 120 -18.51 12.95 -8.25
CA GLU A 120 -17.91 13.74 -9.33
C GLU A 120 -17.04 12.91 -10.28
N GLY A 121 -16.78 11.64 -9.98
CA GLY A 121 -15.86 10.82 -10.77
C GLY A 121 -14.39 11.23 -10.66
N LYS A 122 -14.08 12.16 -9.74
CA LYS A 122 -12.74 12.74 -9.59
C LYS A 122 -12.38 13.02 -8.14
N THR A 123 -11.09 13.14 -7.88
CA THR A 123 -10.53 13.61 -6.61
C THR A 123 -9.37 14.56 -6.90
N PRO A 124 -8.74 15.19 -5.90
CA PRO A 124 -7.54 16.00 -6.12
C PRO A 124 -6.34 15.24 -6.72
N PHE A 125 -6.40 13.91 -6.79
CA PHE A 125 -5.34 13.03 -7.30
C PHE A 125 -5.83 11.99 -8.33
N ILE A 126 -7.12 11.97 -8.67
CA ILE A 126 -7.72 11.13 -9.71
C ILE A 126 -8.44 12.05 -10.69
N HIS A 127 -7.94 12.14 -11.93
CA HIS A 127 -8.57 12.91 -13.00
C HIS A 127 -9.57 12.05 -13.79
N PRO A 128 -10.75 12.57 -14.18
CA PRO A 128 -11.74 11.78 -14.91
C PRO A 128 -11.24 11.38 -16.31
N ASP A 129 -10.51 12.26 -16.99
CA ASP A 129 -10.05 12.01 -18.36
C ASP A 129 -8.83 11.06 -18.44
N LEU A 130 -8.20 10.75 -17.30
CA LEU A 130 -7.04 9.84 -17.25
C LEU A 130 -7.39 8.41 -17.69
N TYR A 131 -8.63 8.00 -17.44
CA TYR A 131 -9.12 6.64 -17.70
C TYR A 131 -10.23 6.59 -18.75
N HIS A 132 -10.32 7.64 -19.59
CA HIS A 132 -11.36 7.74 -20.60
C HIS A 132 -11.35 6.56 -21.59
N ASP A 133 -10.16 6.14 -22.03
CA ASP A 133 -10.01 5.11 -23.06
C ASP A 133 -10.07 3.68 -22.51
N SER A 134 -9.62 3.48 -21.28
CA SER A 134 -9.66 2.21 -20.57
C SER A 134 -9.78 2.47 -19.08
N LEU A 135 -10.83 1.94 -18.46
CA LEU A 135 -11.10 2.09 -17.04
C LEU A 135 -10.54 0.89 -16.27
N PRO A 136 -9.45 1.04 -15.50
CA PRO A 136 -8.83 -0.08 -14.79
C PRO A 136 -9.76 -0.68 -13.74
N GLU A 137 -9.65 -1.99 -13.51
CA GLU A 137 -10.49 -2.70 -12.56
C GLU A 137 -10.36 -2.14 -11.13
N SER A 138 -9.17 -1.68 -10.75
CA SER A 138 -8.94 -1.05 -9.44
C SER A 138 -9.77 0.22 -9.24
N ILE A 139 -9.95 1.04 -10.29
CA ILE A 139 -10.74 2.27 -10.25
C ILE A 139 -12.23 1.97 -10.22
N GLN A 140 -12.67 0.95 -10.99
CA GLN A 140 -14.05 0.46 -10.95
C GLN A 140 -14.43 -0.03 -9.54
N ASP A 141 -13.58 -0.89 -8.96
CA ASP A 141 -13.76 -1.40 -7.60
C ASP A 141 -13.75 -0.27 -6.57
N ALA A 142 -12.85 0.71 -6.73
CA ALA A 142 -12.78 1.87 -5.84
C ALA A 142 -14.07 2.68 -5.85
N MET A 143 -14.64 2.92 -7.03
CA MET A 143 -15.92 3.62 -7.18
C MET A 143 -17.04 2.87 -6.45
N MET A 144 -17.15 1.55 -6.69
CA MET A 144 -18.19 0.71 -6.09
C MET A 144 -18.05 0.63 -4.56
N LEU A 145 -16.83 0.50 -4.05
CA LEU A 145 -16.59 0.43 -2.60
C LEU A 145 -16.80 1.76 -1.91
N CYS A 146 -16.41 2.88 -2.53
CA CYS A 146 -16.71 4.20 -1.97
C CYS A 146 -18.22 4.44 -1.90
N ALA A 147 -18.97 4.02 -2.93
CA ALA A 147 -20.44 4.10 -2.94
C ALA A 147 -21.06 3.19 -1.87
N LEU A 148 -20.57 1.96 -1.74
CA LEU A 148 -21.03 1.02 -0.71
C LEU A 148 -20.72 1.55 0.71
N TYR A 149 -19.54 2.12 0.92
CA TYR A 149 -19.12 2.71 2.19
C TYR A 149 -19.98 3.93 2.56
N LYS A 150 -20.39 4.74 1.58
CA LYS A 150 -21.30 5.86 1.80
C LYS A 150 -22.66 5.42 2.37
N GLU A 151 -23.16 4.25 1.96
CA GLU A 151 -24.42 3.66 2.43
C GLU A 151 -24.24 2.78 3.70
N LYS A 152 -23.06 2.83 4.33
CA LYS A 152 -22.78 2.10 5.56
C LYS A 152 -23.67 2.58 6.71
N ASN A 153 -24.24 1.63 7.44
CA ASN A 153 -25.03 1.83 8.64
C ASN A 153 -24.78 0.67 9.62
N GLU A 154 -25.33 0.77 10.84
CA GLU A 154 -25.12 -0.24 11.90
C GLU A 154 -25.48 -1.67 11.47
N ALA A 155 -26.48 -1.84 10.60
CA ALA A 155 -26.95 -3.15 10.17
C ALA A 155 -26.06 -3.81 9.11
N ASN A 156 -25.39 -3.01 8.25
CA ASN A 156 -24.59 -3.53 7.14
C ASN A 156 -23.07 -3.33 7.33
N GLU A 157 -22.63 -2.64 8.38
CA GLU A 157 -21.23 -2.26 8.62
C GLU A 157 -20.25 -3.43 8.46
N ALA A 158 -20.49 -4.52 9.18
CA ALA A 158 -19.62 -5.70 9.13
C ALA A 158 -19.51 -6.28 7.71
N TRP A 159 -20.57 -6.17 6.91
CA TRP A 159 -20.58 -6.63 5.52
C TRP A 159 -19.80 -5.68 4.61
N VAL A 160 -20.02 -4.36 4.75
CA VAL A 160 -19.28 -3.32 4.02
C VAL A 160 -17.77 -3.46 4.24
N PHE A 161 -17.34 -3.60 5.50
CA PHE A 161 -15.93 -3.77 5.83
C PHE A 161 -15.33 -5.08 5.32
N ARG A 162 -16.12 -6.16 5.26
CA ARG A 162 -15.68 -7.41 4.62
C ARG A 162 -15.44 -7.22 3.12
N CYS A 163 -16.31 -6.47 2.42
CA CYS A 163 -16.11 -6.15 1.00
C CYS A 163 -14.83 -5.34 0.77
N ILE A 164 -14.61 -4.29 1.58
CA ILE A 164 -13.38 -3.49 1.54
C ILE A 164 -12.15 -4.37 1.80
N ASN A 165 -12.19 -5.20 2.84
CA ASN A 165 -11.10 -6.12 3.18
C ASN A 165 -10.76 -7.09 2.05
N SER A 166 -11.78 -7.74 1.49
CA SER A 166 -11.60 -8.69 0.39
C SER A 166 -11.00 -8.03 -0.84
N LYS A 167 -11.51 -6.87 -1.26
CA LYS A 167 -11.06 -6.19 -2.47
C LYS A 167 -9.69 -5.57 -2.33
N THR A 168 -9.35 -5.02 -1.17
CA THR A 168 -7.96 -4.58 -0.92
C THR A 168 -7.01 -5.77 -0.97
N ALA A 169 -7.33 -6.92 -0.36
CA ALA A 169 -6.48 -8.11 -0.44
C ALA A 169 -6.27 -8.56 -1.89
N SER A 170 -7.35 -8.66 -2.68
CA SER A 170 -7.24 -9.00 -4.10
C SER A 170 -6.40 -8.00 -4.91
N LEU A 171 -6.51 -6.70 -4.61
CA LEU A 171 -5.68 -5.67 -5.24
C LEU A 171 -4.19 -5.85 -4.92
N LEU A 172 -3.87 -6.09 -3.64
CA LEU A 172 -2.50 -6.33 -3.18
C LEU A 172 -1.90 -7.59 -3.82
N ASP A 173 -2.67 -8.68 -3.88
CA ASP A 173 -2.25 -9.94 -4.49
C ASP A 173 -1.98 -9.78 -5.99
N ARG A 174 -2.84 -9.06 -6.73
CA ARG A 174 -2.65 -8.85 -8.17
C ARG A 174 -1.37 -8.08 -8.47
N LEU A 175 -1.09 -6.99 -7.75
CA LEU A 175 0.09 -6.19 -8.03
C LEU A 175 1.39 -6.93 -7.67
N ALA A 176 1.33 -7.87 -6.73
CA ALA A 176 2.48 -8.68 -6.35
C ALA A 176 2.87 -9.72 -7.41
N GLN A 177 1.95 -10.12 -8.28
CA GLN A 177 2.14 -11.25 -9.20
C GLN A 177 2.82 -10.88 -10.53
N SER A 178 2.74 -9.62 -10.97
CA SER A 178 3.29 -9.20 -12.26
C SER A 178 3.74 -7.75 -12.23
N PRO A 179 4.84 -7.40 -12.95
CA PRO A 179 5.11 -6.00 -13.26
C PRO A 179 3.91 -5.40 -13.98
N GLN A 180 3.59 -4.16 -13.64
CA GLN A 180 2.44 -3.44 -14.17
C GLN A 180 2.90 -2.32 -15.09
N LEU A 181 2.02 -1.95 -16.02
CA LEU A 181 2.14 -0.67 -16.72
C LEU A 181 2.01 0.46 -15.69
N VAL A 182 2.66 1.59 -15.95
CA VAL A 182 2.64 2.75 -15.03
C VAL A 182 1.21 3.20 -14.74
N LEU A 183 0.32 3.20 -15.75
CA LEU A 183 -1.09 3.55 -15.59
C LEU A 183 -1.85 2.58 -14.66
N GLU A 184 -1.58 1.27 -14.77
CA GLU A 184 -2.21 0.24 -13.91
C GLU A 184 -1.68 0.33 -12.47
N GLN A 185 -0.38 0.59 -12.30
CA GLN A 185 0.20 0.82 -10.98
C GLN A 185 -0.35 2.10 -10.34
N LEU A 186 -0.44 3.19 -11.10
CA LEU A 186 -1.07 4.44 -10.66
C LEU A 186 -2.51 4.19 -10.21
N ALA A 187 -3.29 3.49 -11.03
CA ALA A 187 -4.68 3.15 -10.75
C ALA A 187 -4.82 2.30 -9.48
N ALA A 188 -3.92 1.35 -9.25
CA ALA A 188 -3.90 0.53 -8.04
C ALA A 188 -3.57 1.36 -6.80
N VAL A 189 -2.57 2.25 -6.88
CA VAL A 189 -2.19 3.13 -5.76
C VAL A 189 -3.31 4.13 -5.45
N GLN A 190 -3.94 4.72 -6.47
CA GLN A 190 -5.09 5.62 -6.29
C GLN A 190 -6.26 4.94 -5.57
N ALA A 191 -6.61 3.72 -5.99
CA ALA A 191 -7.64 2.91 -5.32
C ALA A 191 -7.25 2.58 -3.87
N LEU A 192 -5.99 2.19 -3.65
CA LEU A 192 -5.48 1.89 -2.31
C LEU A 192 -5.55 3.12 -1.40
N ILE A 193 -5.21 4.32 -1.87
CA ILE A 193 -5.33 5.56 -1.08
C ILE A 193 -6.78 5.75 -0.60
N LEU A 194 -7.78 5.55 -1.46
CA LEU A 194 -9.20 5.65 -1.07
C LEU A 194 -9.57 4.63 0.01
N TYR A 195 -9.12 3.38 -0.14
CA TYR A 195 -9.35 2.35 0.88
C TYR A 195 -8.69 2.70 2.21
N GLN A 196 -7.48 3.25 2.18
CA GLN A 196 -6.75 3.61 3.37
C GLN A 196 -7.34 4.83 4.08
N ILE A 197 -7.85 5.82 3.33
CA ILE A 197 -8.62 6.93 3.90
C ILE A 197 -9.82 6.38 4.70
N ILE A 198 -10.58 5.45 4.11
CA ILE A 198 -11.71 4.82 4.79
C ILE A 198 -11.25 4.11 6.05
N ARG A 199 -10.27 3.21 5.92
CA ARG A 199 -9.84 2.35 7.03
C ARG A 199 -9.19 3.09 8.19
N LEU A 200 -8.39 4.11 7.90
CA LEU A 200 -7.67 4.87 8.92
C LEU A 200 -8.59 5.85 9.65
N PHE A 201 -9.59 6.43 8.97
CA PHE A 201 -10.37 7.55 9.50
C PHE A 201 -11.86 7.28 9.73
N ASP A 202 -12.34 6.06 9.50
CA ASP A 202 -13.71 5.65 9.88
C ASP A 202 -13.91 5.66 11.40
N GLY A 203 -12.96 5.09 12.15
CA GLY A 203 -13.04 4.91 13.60
C GLY A 203 -13.02 3.45 14.03
N ASP A 204 -13.36 2.51 13.14
CA ASP A 204 -13.27 1.08 13.42
C ASP A 204 -11.81 0.61 13.64
N ILE A 205 -11.56 0.02 14.80
CA ILE A 205 -10.22 -0.41 15.23
C ILE A 205 -9.66 -1.56 14.38
N ARG A 206 -10.52 -2.41 13.82
CA ARG A 206 -10.10 -3.55 12.99
C ARG A 206 -9.68 -3.06 11.61
N GLN A 207 -10.44 -2.13 11.03
CA GLN A 207 -10.09 -1.49 9.77
C GLN A 207 -8.76 -0.74 9.89
N ARG A 208 -8.56 0.00 10.98
CA ARG A 208 -7.28 0.63 11.30
C ARG A 208 -6.13 -0.38 11.34
N ALA A 209 -6.30 -1.51 12.04
CA ALA A 209 -5.27 -2.54 12.11
C ALA A 209 -4.93 -3.14 10.72
N GLU A 210 -5.93 -3.34 9.86
CA GLU A 210 -5.71 -3.81 8.49
C GLU A 210 -5.03 -2.75 7.61
N ALA A 211 -5.30 -1.46 7.84
CA ALA A 211 -4.58 -0.38 7.19
C ALA A 211 -3.09 -0.37 7.56
N GLU A 212 -2.79 -0.46 8.84
CA GLU A 212 -1.41 -0.51 9.36
C GLU A 212 -0.63 -1.72 8.83
N ARG A 213 -1.29 -2.88 8.68
CA ARG A 213 -0.66 -4.07 8.08
C ARG A 213 -0.23 -3.84 6.63
N ALA A 214 -0.98 -3.03 5.89
CA ALA A 214 -0.70 -2.72 4.47
C ALA A 214 0.29 -1.55 4.28
N ASP A 215 0.69 -0.85 5.34
CA ASP A 215 1.51 0.37 5.26
C ASP A 215 2.89 0.14 4.61
N ARG A 216 3.55 -0.98 4.91
CA ARG A 216 4.83 -1.35 4.28
C ARG A 216 4.69 -1.54 2.78
N THR A 217 3.63 -2.21 2.34
CA THR A 217 3.35 -2.45 0.92
C THR A 217 3.02 -1.14 0.21
N MET A 218 2.17 -0.30 0.81
CA MET A 218 1.83 1.02 0.29
C MET A 218 3.09 1.90 0.12
N SER A 219 3.96 1.91 1.12
CA SER A 219 5.24 2.63 1.10
C SER A 219 6.18 2.12 0.01
N SER A 220 6.17 0.81 -0.28
CA SER A 220 6.95 0.26 -1.39
C SER A 220 6.39 0.68 -2.75
N TRP A 221 5.06 0.64 -2.92
CA TRP A 221 4.42 1.00 -4.19
C TRP A 221 4.53 2.48 -4.49
N ILE A 222 4.45 3.35 -3.48
CA ILE A 222 4.62 4.79 -3.69
C ILE A 222 6.05 5.13 -4.11
N LYS A 223 7.06 4.46 -3.53
CA LYS A 223 8.45 4.61 -3.93
C LYS A 223 8.71 4.14 -5.35
N GLN A 224 8.07 3.05 -5.77
CA GLN A 224 8.13 2.61 -7.16
C GLN A 224 7.45 3.63 -8.10
N LEU A 225 6.30 4.17 -7.70
CA LEU A 225 5.59 5.17 -8.50
C LEU A 225 6.39 6.47 -8.63
N GLN A 226 7.12 6.87 -7.59
CA GLN A 226 8.05 8.00 -7.62
C GLN A 226 9.16 7.86 -8.67
N LEU A 227 9.58 6.64 -9.02
CA LEU A 227 10.61 6.43 -10.05
C LEU A 227 10.12 6.86 -11.45
N TYR A 228 8.81 6.94 -11.66
CA TYR A 228 8.19 7.39 -12.90
C TYR A 228 7.81 8.88 -12.87
N MET A 229 8.08 9.58 -11.77
CA MET A 229 7.68 10.96 -11.59
C MET A 229 8.66 11.90 -12.31
N ASN A 230 8.17 12.60 -13.34
CA ASN A 230 8.92 13.68 -13.98
C ASN A 230 8.80 14.98 -13.15
N PRO A 231 9.88 15.77 -13.00
CA PRO A 231 9.82 17.09 -12.37
C PRO A 231 8.79 17.99 -13.05
N ALA A 232 8.09 18.84 -12.29
CA ALA A 232 7.10 19.78 -12.85
C ALA A 232 7.72 20.68 -13.93
N ASP A 233 8.97 21.13 -13.74
CA ASP A 233 9.64 22.03 -14.67
C ASP A 233 10.05 21.36 -16.00
N SER A 234 10.03 20.03 -16.09
CA SER A 234 10.34 19.30 -17.33
C SER A 234 9.30 19.56 -18.43
N ASP A 235 8.05 19.85 -18.05
CA ASP A 235 6.96 20.15 -18.98
C ASP A 235 7.15 21.52 -19.67
N LEU A 236 7.91 22.44 -19.05
CA LEU A 236 8.19 23.78 -19.57
C LEU A 236 9.36 23.82 -20.58
N GLN A 237 10.11 22.73 -20.72
CA GLN A 237 11.29 22.64 -21.61
C GLN A 237 10.96 22.09 -23.01
N ALA A 238 9.69 21.75 -23.27
CA ALA A 238 9.23 21.08 -24.50
C ALA A 238 8.89 22.02 -25.67
N GLU A 239 9.56 23.16 -25.79
CA GLU A 239 9.31 24.20 -26.81
C GLU A 239 9.89 23.87 -28.21
N ASP A 240 10.74 22.85 -28.37
CA ASP A 240 11.49 22.59 -29.61
C ASP A 240 11.12 21.27 -30.34
N CYS A 241 9.85 21.03 -30.70
CA CYS A 241 9.50 19.91 -31.59
C CYS A 241 8.37 20.25 -32.59
N PRO A 242 8.51 19.91 -33.89
CA PRO A 242 7.57 20.32 -34.93
C PRO A 242 6.22 19.60 -34.79
N ALA A 243 5.16 20.38 -34.94
CA ALA A 243 3.76 20.03 -34.73
C ALA A 243 3.15 19.33 -35.94
N VAL A 244 3.01 18.01 -35.90
CA VAL A 244 2.00 17.26 -36.66
C VAL A 244 1.68 16.00 -35.82
N GLU A 245 0.41 15.78 -35.46
CA GLU A 245 -0.15 14.62 -34.72
C GLU A 245 0.03 14.50 -33.18
N LYS A 246 0.93 15.26 -32.54
CA LYS A 246 1.34 15.02 -31.13
C LYS A 246 0.54 15.70 -30.00
N ASN A 247 -0.53 16.45 -30.28
CA ASN A 247 -1.17 17.28 -29.24
C ASN A 247 -1.97 16.46 -28.21
N ASN A 248 -2.75 15.46 -28.63
CA ASN A 248 -3.50 14.63 -27.68
C ASN A 248 -2.56 13.78 -26.81
N ASP A 249 -1.49 13.25 -27.40
CA ASP A 249 -0.48 12.48 -26.66
C ASP A 249 0.25 13.35 -25.63
N ARG A 250 0.54 14.62 -25.95
CA ARG A 250 1.17 15.55 -25.01
C ARG A 250 0.29 15.82 -23.79
N TRP A 251 -0.99 16.13 -24.00
CA TRP A 251 -1.94 16.33 -22.92
C TRP A 251 -2.09 15.09 -22.04
N GLN A 252 -2.24 13.92 -22.66
CA GLN A 252 -2.38 12.65 -21.93
C GLN A 252 -1.11 12.29 -21.13
N ASN A 253 0.08 12.55 -21.68
CA ASN A 253 1.34 12.37 -20.96
C ASN A 253 1.47 13.34 -19.79
N TRP A 254 1.16 14.62 -19.99
CA TRP A 254 1.14 15.61 -18.91
C TRP A 254 0.14 15.21 -17.81
N LEU A 255 -1.05 14.75 -18.22
CA LEU A 255 -2.09 14.34 -17.29
C LEU A 255 -1.66 13.12 -16.46
N LEU A 256 -1.00 12.15 -17.09
CA LEU A 256 -0.41 11.00 -16.41
C LEU A 256 0.65 11.43 -15.40
N ASP A 257 1.61 12.27 -15.83
CA ASP A 257 2.70 12.76 -14.98
C ASP A 257 2.17 13.57 -13.78
N GLU A 258 1.20 14.46 -14.02
CA GLU A 258 0.57 15.25 -12.96
C GLU A 258 -0.27 14.37 -12.02
N SER A 259 -0.95 13.35 -12.55
CA SER A 259 -1.70 12.38 -11.73
C SER A 259 -0.77 11.54 -10.85
N VAL A 260 0.41 11.15 -11.36
CA VAL A 260 1.47 10.50 -10.57
C VAL A 260 1.92 11.43 -9.44
N ARG A 261 2.31 12.67 -9.75
CA ARG A 261 2.75 13.66 -8.74
C ARG A 261 1.71 13.85 -7.64
N ARG A 262 0.45 14.10 -8.00
CA ARG A 262 -0.66 14.31 -7.05
C ARG A 262 -0.97 13.07 -6.21
N THR A 263 -0.87 11.88 -6.79
CA THR A 263 -1.07 10.61 -6.09
C THR A 263 0.04 10.40 -5.05
N VAL A 264 1.30 10.62 -5.42
CA VAL A 264 2.46 10.55 -4.52
C VAL A 264 2.31 11.50 -3.35
N ILE A 265 2.02 12.78 -3.62
CA ILE A 265 1.80 13.81 -2.60
C ILE A 265 0.65 13.43 -1.66
N THR A 266 -0.46 12.94 -2.22
CA THR A 266 -1.63 12.55 -1.41
C THR A 266 -1.33 11.36 -0.51
N CYS A 267 -0.57 10.37 -1.00
CA CYS A 267 -0.15 9.22 -0.21
C CYS A 267 0.70 9.64 1.00
N TYR A 268 1.74 10.46 0.78
CA TYR A 268 2.57 10.95 1.89
C TYR A 268 1.79 11.83 2.85
N THR A 269 0.89 12.67 2.33
CA THR A 269 -0.01 13.47 3.16
C THR A 269 -0.85 12.55 4.05
N LEU A 270 -1.47 11.50 3.49
CA LEU A 270 -2.26 10.53 4.25
C LEU A 270 -1.45 9.87 5.36
N GLN A 271 -0.27 9.33 5.03
CA GLN A 271 0.62 8.68 6.00
C GLN A 271 1.07 9.65 7.09
N GLY A 272 1.41 10.89 6.72
CA GLY A 272 1.89 11.89 7.66
C GLY A 272 0.79 12.40 8.59
N MET A 273 -0.41 12.65 8.08
CA MET A 273 -1.56 13.01 8.93
C MET A 273 -1.87 11.89 9.91
N TYR A 274 -1.83 10.63 9.45
CA TYR A 274 -2.06 9.48 10.33
C TYR A 274 -0.97 9.33 11.39
N SER A 275 0.31 9.41 11.02
CA SER A 275 1.44 9.37 11.96
C SER A 275 1.34 10.49 12.99
N TYR A 276 1.00 11.70 12.56
CA TYR A 276 0.83 12.84 13.45
C TYR A 276 -0.27 12.58 14.48
N LEU A 277 -1.45 12.12 14.04
CA LEU A 277 -2.57 11.83 14.94
C LEU A 277 -2.26 10.66 15.89
N LYS A 278 -1.53 9.64 15.42
CA LYS A 278 -1.20 8.44 16.19
C LYS A 278 -0.07 8.67 17.19
N ASN A 279 1.02 9.29 16.73
CA ASN A 279 2.30 9.34 17.42
C ASN A 279 2.62 10.73 17.98
N GLY A 280 1.87 11.77 17.59
CA GLY A 280 2.21 13.16 17.89
C GLY A 280 3.31 13.73 17.02
N TRP A 281 3.68 13.05 15.93
CA TRP A 281 4.73 13.52 15.05
C TRP A 281 4.66 12.95 13.64
N ASP A 282 5.19 13.69 12.66
CA ASP A 282 5.26 13.28 11.25
C ASP A 282 6.65 13.49 10.60
N ASN A 283 7.12 12.43 9.94
CA ASN A 283 8.37 12.41 9.17
C ASN A 283 8.17 12.33 7.64
N SER A 284 6.92 12.25 7.16
CA SER A 284 6.58 12.21 5.74
C SER A 284 7.12 13.43 4.97
N HIS A 285 7.32 14.53 5.69
CA HIS A 285 7.79 15.78 5.10
C HIS A 285 9.20 15.71 4.49
N ASN A 286 10.02 14.75 4.90
CA ASN A 286 11.34 14.53 4.31
C ASN A 286 11.25 14.06 2.85
N GLU A 287 10.14 13.43 2.47
CA GLU A 287 9.87 12.97 1.10
C GLU A 287 9.39 14.13 0.20
N PHE A 288 8.88 15.25 0.77
CA PHE A 288 8.42 16.42 0.01
C PHE A 288 9.54 17.26 -0.60
N LYS A 289 10.81 17.09 -0.20
CA LYS A 289 11.93 17.90 -0.74
C LYS A 289 12.11 17.76 -2.25
N CYS A 290 11.62 16.66 -2.83
CA CYS A 290 11.68 16.36 -4.26
C CYS A 290 10.29 16.42 -4.95
N LEU A 291 9.23 16.81 -4.24
CA LEU A 291 7.87 16.80 -4.77
C LEU A 291 7.49 18.21 -5.25
N SER A 292 7.54 18.41 -6.57
CA SER A 292 6.91 19.56 -7.24
C SER A 292 5.59 19.10 -7.86
N PHE A 293 4.57 19.96 -7.91
CA PHE A 293 3.31 19.72 -8.64
C PHE A 293 2.70 21.05 -9.07
N TYR A 294 1.85 21.03 -10.08
CA TYR A 294 1.14 22.23 -10.52
C TYR A 294 -0.06 22.50 -9.62
N THR A 295 0.06 23.49 -8.73
CA THR A 295 -1.02 23.87 -7.78
C THR A 295 -2.24 24.53 -8.47
N GLN A 296 -2.20 24.77 -9.77
CA GLN A 296 -3.26 25.47 -10.50
C GLN A 296 -4.49 24.58 -10.67
N LYS A 297 -5.54 24.85 -9.89
CA LYS A 297 -6.84 24.17 -9.98
C LYS A 297 -7.45 24.24 -11.39
N ALA A 298 -7.30 25.38 -12.07
CA ALA A 298 -7.84 25.56 -13.42
C ALA A 298 -7.22 24.58 -14.43
N LEU A 299 -5.91 24.33 -14.34
CA LEU A 299 -5.20 23.41 -15.21
C LEU A 299 -5.58 21.95 -14.94
N TRP A 300 -5.77 21.59 -13.67
CA TRP A 300 -6.24 20.26 -13.28
C TRP A 300 -7.72 20.01 -13.57
N ASP A 301 -8.56 21.04 -13.65
CA ASP A 301 -9.97 20.89 -14.01
C ASP A 301 -10.20 21.08 -15.53
N ALA A 302 -9.15 21.34 -16.31
CA ALA A 302 -9.25 21.53 -17.75
C ALA A 302 -9.49 20.20 -18.48
N SER A 303 -10.34 20.22 -19.50
CA SER A 303 -10.65 19.03 -20.32
C SER A 303 -9.70 18.83 -21.50
N SER A 304 -8.81 19.80 -21.77
CA SER A 304 -7.84 19.76 -22.86
C SER A 304 -6.76 20.84 -22.70
N ASP A 305 -5.69 20.70 -23.50
CA ASP A 305 -4.51 21.59 -23.56
C ASP A 305 -4.82 23.04 -24.03
N TYR A 306 -6.04 23.31 -24.51
CA TYR A 306 -6.44 24.63 -25.00
C TYR A 306 -7.71 25.12 -24.30
N GLN A 307 -7.58 26.17 -23.48
CA GLN A 307 -8.66 27.09 -23.12
C GLN A 307 -8.24 28.52 -23.45
#